data_AF-A0A519ZWR3-F1
#
_entry.id   AF-A0A519ZWR3-F1
#
_cell.length_a   1.000
_cell.length_b   1.000
_cell.length_c   1.000
_cell.angle_alpha   90.00
_cell.angle_beta   90.00
_cell.angle_gamma   90.00
#
_symmetry.space_group_name_H-M   'P 1'
#
loop_
_entity.id
_entity.type
_entity.pdbx_description
1 polymer ?
#
loop_
_entity_poly.entity_id
_entity_poly.type
_entity_poly.pdbx_seq_one_letter_code
_entity_poly.pdbx_strand_id
1 'polypeptide(L)'
;MMNYKTEAIKGEDLMLKYKVLQPEPGVVKLGLILLLHGVGSNEEDLFRFAESFPKGFVIVSARAPYTLAPGKYAWFELNYSAGKPIINPE
;
A
#
# COMPACT_ATOMS: atom_id res chain seq x y z
N MET A 1 -26.36 -7.68 -14.35
CA MET A 1 -25.95 -6.88 -13.18
C MET A 1 -25.00 -7.75 -12.37
N MET A 2 -23.69 -7.47 -12.39
CA MET A 2 -22.72 -8.18 -11.54
C MET A 2 -22.54 -7.36 -10.26
N ASN A 3 -22.96 -7.93 -9.13
CA ASN A 3 -22.74 -7.34 -7.82
C ASN A 3 -21.32 -7.70 -7.36
N TYR A 4 -20.35 -6.83 -7.64
CA TYR A 4 -19.06 -6.88 -6.95
C TYR A 4 -19.26 -6.29 -5.55
N LYS A 5 -19.75 -7.11 -4.62
CA LYS A 5 -19.58 -6.80 -3.19
C LYS A 5 -18.10 -6.98 -2.88
N THR A 6 -17.32 -5.91 -3.02
CA THR A 6 -15.97 -5.84 -2.50
C THR A 6 -16.10 -5.68 -0.98
N GLU A 7 -16.23 -6.80 -0.27
CA GLU A 7 -16.18 -6.76 1.19
C GLU A 7 -14.75 -6.38 1.59
N ALA A 8 -14.58 -5.12 1.97
CA ALA A 8 -13.46 -4.73 2.81
C ALA A 8 -13.55 -5.60 4.07
N ILE A 9 -12.51 -6.37 4.38
CA ILE A 9 -12.45 -7.11 5.64
C ILE A 9 -12.38 -6.06 6.76
N LYS A 10 -13.55 -5.73 7.31
CA LYS A 10 -13.73 -4.71 8.35
C LYS A 10 -13.55 -5.38 9.72
N GLY A 11 -12.31 -5.35 10.24
CA GLY A 11 -11.91 -6.00 11.51
C GLY A 11 -11.91 -7.52 11.35
N GLU A 12 -10.80 -8.24 11.53
CA GLU A 12 -10.08 -8.39 12.80
C GLU A 12 -8.56 -8.52 12.61
N ASP A 13 -8.03 -8.18 11.43
CA ASP A 13 -6.59 -8.12 11.19
C ASP A 13 -6.23 -6.77 10.55
N LEU A 14 -6.02 -5.74 11.37
CA LEU A 14 -5.58 -4.39 10.95
C LEU A 14 -4.15 -4.40 10.35
N MET A 15 -3.64 -5.57 9.99
CA MET A 15 -2.30 -5.77 9.46
C MET A 15 -2.29 -5.54 7.95
N LEU A 16 -1.60 -4.48 7.53
CA LEU A 16 -1.26 -4.29 6.14
C LEU A 16 -0.18 -5.28 5.73
N LYS A 17 -0.25 -5.80 4.50
CA LYS A 17 0.89 -6.49 3.87
C LYS A 17 1.95 -5.45 3.54
N TYR A 18 3.22 -5.77 3.73
CA TYR A 18 4.31 -4.84 3.45
C TYR A 18 5.61 -5.54 3.03
N LYS A 19 6.48 -4.75 2.40
CA LYS A 19 7.91 -5.04 2.20
C LYS A 19 8.75 -4.18 3.12
N VAL A 20 9.89 -4.70 3.57
CA VAL A 20 10.79 -3.97 4.47
C VAL A 20 12.25 -4.14 4.04
N LEU A 21 12.99 -3.02 4.06
CA LEU A 21 14.45 -2.98 3.98
C LEU A 21 14.98 -2.44 5.32
N GLN A 22 15.86 -3.21 5.95
CA GLN A 22 16.53 -2.80 7.19
C GLN A 22 17.75 -1.93 6.88
N PRO A 23 18.15 -1.02 7.79
CA PRO A 23 19.42 -0.33 7.70
C PRO A 23 20.60 -1.31 7.57
N GLU A 24 21.67 -0.87 6.93
CA GLU A 24 22.89 -1.66 6.84
C GLU A 24 23.52 -1.87 8.25
N PRO A 25 24.12 -3.05 8.52
CA PRO A 25 24.79 -3.31 9.78
C PRO A 25 25.87 -2.25 10.09
N GLY A 26 25.87 -1.74 11.31
CA GLY A 26 26.84 -0.73 11.76
C GLY A 26 26.48 0.72 11.40
N VAL A 27 25.36 0.95 10.69
CA VAL A 27 24.83 2.30 10.45
C VAL A 27 23.88 2.72 11.58
N VAL A 28 23.94 3.99 11.97
CA VAL A 28 22.98 4.57 12.94
C VAL A 28 21.58 4.59 12.32
N LYS A 29 20.60 4.02 13.03
CA LYS A 29 19.20 4.07 12.62
C LYS A 29 18.66 5.50 12.75
N LEU A 30 18.34 6.11 11.61
CA LEU A 30 17.88 7.50 11.50
C LEU A 30 16.35 7.64 11.60
N GLY A 31 15.60 6.59 11.25
CA GLY A 31 14.14 6.63 11.30
C GLY A 31 13.45 5.61 10.41
N LEU A 32 12.21 5.93 10.03
CA LEU A 32 11.35 5.14 9.14
C LEU A 32 10.93 5.99 7.95
N ILE A 33 11.04 5.42 6.74
CA ILE A 33 10.38 5.92 5.54
C ILE A 33 9.27 4.93 5.18
N LEU A 34 8.02 5.41 5.21
CA LEU A 34 6.84 4.65 4.83
C LEU A 34 6.40 5.04 3.41
N LEU A 35 6.45 4.07 2.49
CA LEU A 35 6.06 4.22 1.10
C LEU A 35 4.61 3.74 0.93
N LEU A 36 3.75 4.63 0.45
CA LEU A 36 2.34 4.37 0.18
C LEU A 36 2.08 4.54 -1.33
N HIS A 37 1.72 3.46 -2.01
CA HIS A 37 1.50 3.48 -3.45
C HIS A 37 0.19 4.19 -3.83
N GLY A 38 0.10 4.68 -5.08
CA GLY A 38 -1.13 5.24 -5.63
C GLY A 38 -2.18 4.17 -5.96
N VAL A 39 -3.41 4.60 -6.29
CA VAL A 39 -4.50 3.71 -6.71
C VAL A 39 -4.08 2.85 -7.91
N GLY A 40 -4.36 1.54 -7.85
CA GLY A 40 -4.02 0.63 -8.95
C GLY A 40 -2.52 0.33 -9.06
N SER A 41 -1.80 0.45 -7.95
CA SER A 41 -0.41 0.01 -7.80
C SER A 41 -0.33 -0.97 -6.63
N ASN A 42 0.87 -1.27 -6.14
CA ASN A 42 1.14 -2.19 -5.04
C ASN A 42 2.46 -1.83 -4.33
N GLU A 43 2.76 -2.55 -3.27
CA GLU A 43 3.96 -2.35 -2.45
C GLU A 43 5.29 -2.60 -3.21
N GLU A 44 5.32 -3.51 -4.19
CA GLU A 44 6.52 -3.82 -4.97
C GLU A 44 6.91 -2.66 -5.89
N ASP A 45 5.90 -1.97 -6.44
CA ASP A 45 6.11 -0.86 -7.37
C ASP A 45 6.91 0.28 -6.76
N LEU A 46 6.71 0.60 -5.48
CA LEU A 46 7.52 1.56 -4.76
C LEU A 46 8.76 0.94 -4.11
N PHE A 47 8.69 -0.33 -3.69
CA PHE A 47 9.82 -0.98 -3.02
C PHE A 47 11.04 -1.16 -3.94
N ARG A 48 10.87 -1.15 -5.27
CA ARG A 48 12.00 -1.13 -6.23
C ARG A 48 12.97 0.05 -6.03
N PHE A 49 12.53 1.12 -5.37
CA PHE A 49 13.36 2.28 -5.05
C PHE A 49 13.97 2.22 -3.65
N ALA A 50 13.72 1.17 -2.86
CA ALA A 50 14.15 1.10 -1.46
C ALA A 50 15.66 1.31 -1.29
N GLU A 51 16.47 0.80 -2.22
CA GLU A 51 17.93 0.91 -2.14
C GLU A 51 18.49 2.30 -2.48
N SER A 52 17.71 3.18 -3.12
CA SER A 52 18.14 4.54 -3.46
C SER A 52 18.01 5.53 -2.29
N PHE A 53 17.31 5.14 -1.22
CA PHE A 53 17.20 5.94 0.00
C PHE A 53 18.48 5.83 0.86
N PRO A 54 18.73 6.81 1.75
CA PRO A 54 19.89 6.75 2.65
C PRO A 54 19.84 5.50 3.56
N LYS A 55 20.99 4.82 3.69
CA LYS A 55 21.12 3.50 4.36
C LYS A 55 20.82 3.47 5.85
N GLY A 56 20.63 4.63 6.48
CA GLY A 56 20.27 4.73 7.90
C GLY A 56 18.77 4.59 8.19
N PHE A 57 17.91 4.57 7.18
CA PHE A 57 16.46 4.45 7.38
C PHE A 57 15.98 3.01 7.27
N VAL A 58 14.98 2.65 8.07
CA VAL A 58 14.11 1.50 7.77
C VAL A 58 13.18 1.95 6.64
N ILE A 59 13.10 1.20 5.55
CA ILE A 59 12.17 1.47 4.45
C ILE A 59 11.05 0.44 4.51
N VAL A 60 9.81 0.89 4.62
CA VAL A 60 8.62 0.02 4.56
C VAL A 60 7.77 0.45 3.39
N SER A 61 7.40 -0.49 2.51
CA SER A 61 6.40 -0.25 1.46
C SER A 61 5.15 -1.05 1.77
N ALA A 62 4.03 -0.37 1.99
CA ALA A 62 2.79 -1.00 2.42
C ALA A 62 1.81 -1.18 1.25
N ARG A 63 1.10 -2.31 1.27
CA ARG A 63 0.01 -2.63 0.35
C ARG A 63 -1.29 -2.10 0.92
N ALA A 64 -2.03 -1.36 0.11
CA ALA A 64 -3.36 -0.91 0.47
C ALA A 64 -4.35 -2.09 0.64
N PRO A 65 -5.34 -2.00 1.54
CA PRO A 65 -6.15 -3.16 1.93
C PRO A 65 -7.19 -3.57 0.88
N TYR A 66 -7.65 -2.65 0.02
CA TYR A 66 -8.67 -2.95 -0.99
C TYR A 66 -8.02 -3.53 -2.25
N THR A 67 -8.45 -4.73 -2.64
CA THR A 67 -8.01 -5.35 -3.90
C THR A 67 -8.93 -4.91 -5.04
N LEU A 68 -8.36 -4.27 -6.06
CA LEU A 68 -9.09 -3.88 -7.29
C LEU A 68 -9.00 -4.96 -8.37
N ALA A 69 -7.80 -5.52 -8.54
CA ALA A 69 -7.47 -6.58 -9.50
C ALA A 69 -6.17 -7.27 -9.06
N PRO A 70 -5.73 -8.38 -9.68
CA PRO A 70 -4.45 -9.01 -9.35
C PRO A 70 -3.29 -8.01 -9.39
N GLY A 71 -2.61 -7.82 -8.26
CA GLY A 71 -1.47 -6.88 -8.14
C GLY A 71 -1.85 -5.40 -8.14
N LYS A 72 -3.13 -5.05 -7.96
CA LYS A 72 -3.66 -3.68 -8.03
C LYS A 72 -4.52 -3.39 -6.79
N TYR A 73 -4.12 -2.41 -5.99
CA TYR A 73 -4.75 -2.11 -4.70
C TYR A 73 -5.13 -0.64 -4.55
N ALA A 74 -6.03 -0.34 -3.60
CA ALA A 74 -6.46 1.01 -3.22
C ALA A 74 -6.59 1.16 -1.69
N TRP A 75 -6.41 2.39 -1.20
CA TRP A 75 -6.45 2.72 0.24
C TRP A 75 -7.86 2.89 0.79
N PHE A 76 -8.81 3.16 -0.10
CA PHE A 76 -10.21 3.37 0.18
C PHE A 76 -11.04 2.72 -0.92
N GLU A 77 -12.30 2.46 -0.64
CA GLU A 77 -13.23 1.91 -1.61
C GLU A 77 -13.40 2.88 -2.79
N LEU A 78 -13.34 2.35 -4.00
CA LEU A 78 -13.55 3.11 -5.23
C LEU A 78 -14.88 2.69 -5.85
N ASN A 79 -15.86 3.58 -5.78
CA ASN A 79 -17.12 3.39 -6.48
C ASN A 79 -17.00 3.92 -7.91
N TYR A 80 -17.08 3.03 -8.89
CA TYR A 80 -17.13 3.39 -10.32
C TYR A 80 -18.58 3.50 -10.77
N SER A 81 -19.28 4.56 -10.32
CA SER A 81 -20.57 4.92 -10.90
C SER A 81 -20.36 5.97 -12.00
N ALA A 82 -20.82 5.67 -13.21
CA ALA A 82 -20.83 6.58 -14.36
C ALA A 82 -19.47 7.13 -14.83
N GLY A 83 -18.38 6.36 -14.71
CA GLY A 83 -17.10 6.66 -15.37
C GLY A 83 -16.18 7.66 -14.66
N LYS A 84 -16.50 8.05 -13.41
CA LYS A 84 -15.60 8.83 -12.55
C LYS A 84 -15.36 8.07 -11.24
N PRO A 85 -14.12 8.05 -10.71
CA PRO A 85 -13.88 7.49 -9.38
C PRO A 85 -14.57 8.37 -8.34
N ILE A 86 -15.56 7.82 -7.64
CA ILE A 86 -16.15 8.43 -6.45
C ILE A 86 -15.38 7.90 -5.24
N ILE A 87 -14.72 8.80 -4.51
CA ILE A 87 -14.01 8.50 -3.27
C ILE A 87 -15.05 8.43 -2.16
N ASN A 88 -15.21 7.27 -1.52
CA ASN A 88 -15.99 7.16 -0.29
C ASN A 88 -15.08 7.50 0.91
N PRO A 89 -15.34 8.57 1.67
CA PRO A 89 -14.55 8.91 2.85
C PRO A 89 -14.90 8.07 4.10
N GLU A 90 -15.93 7.23 4.03
CA GLU A 90 -16.48 6.44 5.15
C GLU A 90 -16.17 4.95 5.05
#